data_AF-A0A0P9PX33-F1
#
_entry.id   AF-A0A0P9PX33-F1
#
_cell.length_a   1.000
_cell.length_b   1.000
_cell.length_c   1.000
_cell.angle_alpha   90.00
_cell.angle_beta   90.00
_cell.angle_gamma   90.00
#
_symmetry.space_group_name_H-M   'P 1'
#
loop_
_entity.id
_entity.type
_entity.pdbx_description
1 polymer ?
#
loop_
_entity_poly.entity_id
_entity_poly.type
_entity_poly.pdbx_seq_one_letter_code
_entity_poly.pdbx_strand_id
1 'polypeptide(L)'
;MMTEKPAITSQPLGSLTLPHTVKALSGAVFDPRTKRWTFHDGLHSISVNFERLRECATDELIAAAKFPLMWYAENAEAMTVVNLFDHFRRLLESISAAQGRPVSIIDAPPLASFRASLTKETEWKLGALSAFFKKWEGLGVLGVTKSAVHFLKSIRLKGNRKGTAVLTMDPLKGPLTEIERSATQVALNDAFAARTIALDDYLLAWLCLLLGQRNIQYAMLKVGDVREITKADGATEYVLRVPRVKQGRAEARREQFKE
;
A
#
# COMPACT_ATOMS: atom_id res chain seq x y z
N MET A 1 13.58 25.36 -20.89
CA MET A 1 14.83 24.81 -20.35
C MET A 1 14.57 23.34 -20.05
N MET A 2 15.05 22.47 -20.94
CA MET A 2 14.79 21.03 -20.94
C MET A 2 15.60 20.38 -19.82
N THR A 3 14.95 19.75 -18.86
CA THR A 3 15.61 18.86 -17.89
C THR A 3 15.66 17.45 -18.46
N GLU A 4 16.89 17.01 -18.70
CA GLU A 4 17.27 15.71 -19.26
C GLU A 4 16.72 14.54 -18.44
N LYS A 5 16.22 13.53 -19.17
CA LYS A 5 15.99 12.18 -18.62
C LYS A 5 17.35 11.57 -18.30
N PRO A 6 17.52 10.85 -17.18
CA PRO A 6 18.68 9.99 -17.03
C PRO A 6 18.55 8.83 -18.01
N ALA A 7 19.50 8.77 -18.95
CA ALA A 7 19.71 7.62 -19.82
C ALA A 7 20.07 6.41 -18.97
N ILE A 8 19.27 5.35 -19.07
CA ILE A 8 19.67 4.03 -18.58
C ILE A 8 20.65 3.48 -19.62
N THR A 9 21.93 3.75 -19.40
CA THR A 9 23.02 3.10 -20.13
C THR A 9 22.91 1.61 -19.90
N SER A 10 22.77 0.86 -21.00
CA SER A 10 22.80 -0.60 -21.04
C SER A 10 24.12 -1.10 -20.43
N GLN A 11 24.09 -1.50 -19.16
CA GLN A 11 25.17 -2.26 -18.54
C GLN A 11 25.03 -3.75 -18.87
N PRO A 12 26.15 -4.46 -19.10
CA PRO A 12 26.13 -5.90 -19.35
C PRO A 12 25.68 -6.65 -18.09
N LEU A 13 25.29 -7.91 -18.27
CA LEU A 13 24.74 -8.86 -17.28
C LEU A 13 25.73 -9.13 -16.11
N GLY A 14 26.06 -8.10 -15.34
CA GLY A 14 26.94 -8.13 -14.18
C GLY A 14 26.12 -8.26 -12.91
N SER A 15 26.59 -9.08 -11.98
CA SER A 15 25.97 -9.40 -10.68
C SER A 15 25.32 -8.18 -10.03
N LEU A 16 23.99 -8.09 -10.05
CA LEU A 16 23.30 -7.08 -9.27
C LEU A 16 23.60 -7.35 -7.79
N THR A 17 24.37 -6.46 -7.18
CA THR A 17 24.63 -6.47 -5.74
C THR A 17 23.62 -5.58 -5.04
N LEU A 18 23.06 -6.07 -3.94
CA LEU A 18 22.17 -5.27 -3.10
C LEU A 18 22.94 -4.11 -2.46
N PRO A 19 22.39 -2.88 -2.46
CA PRO A 19 23.03 -1.75 -1.78
C PRO A 19 23.03 -1.93 -0.25
N HIS A 20 23.85 -1.17 0.45
CA HIS A 20 23.92 -1.20 1.92
C HIS A 20 22.67 -0.61 2.58
N THR A 21 22.00 0.32 1.90
CA THR A 21 20.84 1.04 2.43
C THR A 21 19.88 1.37 1.29
N VAL A 22 18.58 1.30 1.59
CA VAL A 22 17.48 1.77 0.75
C VAL A 22 16.67 2.78 1.55
N LYS A 23 16.22 3.84 0.88
CA LYS A 23 15.31 4.84 1.46
C LYS A 23 13.91 4.62 0.89
N ALA A 24 12.98 4.21 1.74
CA ALA A 24 11.58 4.03 1.37
C ALA A 24 10.93 5.36 0.97
N LEU A 25 9.76 5.30 0.31
CA LEU A 25 8.97 6.46 -0.09
C LEU A 25 8.66 7.39 1.09
N SER A 26 8.48 6.83 2.29
CA SER A 26 8.25 7.57 3.53
C SER A 26 9.47 8.34 4.05
N GLY A 27 10.65 8.05 3.49
CA GLY A 27 11.94 8.53 3.95
C GLY A 27 12.65 7.60 4.94
N ALA A 28 12.01 6.52 5.39
CA ALA A 28 12.61 5.54 6.28
C ALA A 28 13.78 4.80 5.60
N VAL A 29 14.86 4.55 6.33
CA VAL A 29 16.07 3.89 5.82
C VAL A 29 16.19 2.49 6.41
N PHE A 30 16.53 1.51 5.58
CA PHE A 30 16.77 0.12 6.01
C PHE A 30 17.86 -0.55 5.16
N ASP A 31 18.50 -1.60 5.68
CA ASP A 31 19.46 -2.42 4.94
C ASP A 31 18.75 -3.56 4.19
N PRO A 32 18.75 -3.59 2.84
CA PRO A 32 18.05 -4.60 2.08
C PRO A 32 18.75 -5.98 2.10
N ARG A 33 20.00 -6.07 2.55
CA ARG A 33 20.79 -7.32 2.56
C ARG A 33 20.37 -8.24 3.69
N THR A 34 19.78 -7.70 4.75
CA THR A 34 19.32 -8.48 5.90
C THR A 34 18.27 -9.52 5.51
N LYS A 35 18.16 -10.58 6.31
CA LYS A 35 17.13 -11.62 6.18
C LYS A 35 15.73 -11.11 6.53
N ARG A 36 15.65 -10.00 7.25
CA ARG A 36 14.41 -9.32 7.63
C ARG A 36 14.56 -7.82 7.48
N TRP A 37 13.71 -7.21 6.66
CA TRP A 37 13.59 -5.76 6.61
C TRP A 37 12.64 -5.29 7.70
N THR A 38 13.09 -4.33 8.50
CA THR A 38 12.29 -3.68 9.55
C THR A 38 12.49 -2.18 9.50
N PHE A 39 11.38 -1.44 9.42
CA PHE A 39 11.40 0.03 9.46
C PHE A 39 10.00 0.56 9.83
N HIS A 40 9.92 1.83 10.23
CA HIS A 40 8.66 2.50 10.52
C HIS A 40 8.22 3.36 9.32
N ASP A 41 6.96 3.25 8.92
CA ASP A 41 6.30 4.12 7.94
C ASP A 41 5.07 4.76 8.60
N GLY A 42 5.24 5.98 9.10
CA GLY A 42 4.22 6.67 9.89
C GLY A 42 3.82 5.85 11.13
N LEU A 43 2.54 5.47 11.20
CA LEU A 43 1.99 4.65 12.29
C LEU A 43 2.20 3.15 12.10
N HIS A 44 2.77 2.72 10.97
CA HIS A 44 2.95 1.30 10.64
C HIS A 44 4.37 0.85 10.93
N SER A 45 4.50 -0.22 11.73
CA SER A 45 5.74 -0.99 11.83
C SER A 45 5.78 -2.01 10.69
N ILE A 46 6.76 -1.89 9.80
CA ILE A 46 6.92 -2.74 8.63
C ILE A 46 7.90 -3.85 8.95
N SER A 47 7.54 -5.09 8.64
CA SER A 47 8.41 -6.25 8.78
C SER A 47 8.22 -7.21 7.60
N VAL A 48 9.28 -7.39 6.80
CA VAL A 48 9.34 -8.36 5.71
C VAL A 48 10.41 -9.39 6.03
N ASN A 49 10.02 -10.64 6.28
CA ASN A 49 10.93 -11.70 6.75
C ASN A 49 11.17 -12.75 5.66
N PHE A 50 12.30 -12.67 4.96
CA PHE A 50 12.65 -13.56 3.86
C PHE A 50 12.93 -15.00 4.31
N GLU A 51 13.22 -15.23 5.59
CA GLU A 51 13.31 -16.58 6.17
C GLU A 51 12.03 -17.40 5.98
N ARG A 52 10.88 -16.74 5.80
CA ARG A 52 9.59 -17.40 5.52
C ARG A 52 9.53 -18.01 4.12
N LEU A 53 10.52 -17.79 3.26
CA LEU A 53 10.57 -18.31 1.90
C LEU A 53 11.53 -19.51 1.75
N ARG A 54 12.40 -19.78 2.72
CA ARG A 54 13.50 -20.75 2.58
C ARG A 54 13.05 -22.19 2.29
N GLU A 55 11.86 -22.56 2.75
CA GLU A 55 11.29 -23.89 2.53
C GLU A 55 10.62 -24.03 1.15
N CYS A 56 10.31 -22.92 0.47
CA CYS A 56 9.52 -22.90 -0.76
C CYS A 56 10.19 -22.22 -1.96
N ALA A 57 11.36 -21.59 -1.78
CA ALA A 57 12.13 -20.95 -2.84
C ALA A 57 13.63 -21.15 -2.63
N THR A 58 14.40 -21.17 -3.72
CA THR A 58 15.86 -21.22 -3.63
C THR A 58 16.43 -19.89 -3.16
N ASP A 59 17.64 -19.91 -2.60
CA ASP A 59 18.32 -18.70 -2.11
C ASP A 59 18.52 -17.66 -3.22
N GLU A 60 18.75 -18.11 -4.46
CA GLU A 60 18.89 -17.24 -5.63
C GLU A 60 17.58 -16.51 -5.94
N LEU A 61 16.45 -17.21 -5.89
CA LEU A 61 15.14 -16.60 -6.14
C LEU A 61 14.77 -15.62 -5.01
N ILE A 62 15.09 -15.96 -3.76
CA ILE A 62 14.88 -15.09 -2.60
C ILE A 62 15.72 -13.82 -2.72
N ALA A 63 17.00 -13.95 -3.06
CA ALA A 63 17.90 -12.82 -3.29
C ALA A 63 17.41 -11.94 -4.44
N ALA A 64 16.98 -12.56 -5.55
CA ALA A 64 16.44 -11.84 -6.70
C ALA A 64 15.12 -11.11 -6.41
N ALA A 65 14.23 -11.68 -5.58
CA ALA A 65 12.96 -11.06 -5.21
C ALA A 65 13.14 -9.72 -4.46
N LYS A 66 14.30 -9.50 -3.84
CA LYS A 66 14.60 -8.26 -3.14
C LYS A 66 14.66 -7.06 -4.09
N PHE A 67 15.12 -7.21 -5.33
CA PHE A 67 15.24 -6.09 -6.28
C PHE A 67 13.92 -5.40 -6.62
N PRO A 68 12.88 -6.10 -7.09
CA PRO A 68 11.58 -5.47 -7.31
C PRO A 68 10.97 -4.97 -5.98
N LEU A 69 11.15 -5.69 -4.86
CA LEU A 69 10.62 -5.23 -3.56
C LEU A 69 11.28 -3.93 -3.08
N MET A 70 12.58 -3.73 -3.31
CA MET A 70 13.28 -2.46 -3.05
C MET A 70 12.67 -1.34 -3.87
N TRP A 71 12.45 -1.56 -5.17
CA TRP A 71 11.81 -0.57 -6.02
C TRP A 71 10.42 -0.18 -5.49
N TYR A 72 9.63 -1.15 -5.03
CA TYR A 72 8.33 -0.87 -4.40
C TYR A 72 8.47 -0.14 -3.07
N ALA A 73 9.50 -0.41 -2.27
CA ALA A 73 9.75 0.33 -1.04
C ALA A 73 10.05 1.81 -1.32
N GLU A 74 10.82 2.11 -2.37
CA GLU A 74 11.18 3.48 -2.78
C GLU A 74 10.01 4.24 -3.43
N ASN A 75 9.10 3.53 -4.11
CA ASN A 75 8.12 4.14 -5.01
C ASN A 75 6.66 3.93 -4.59
N ALA A 76 6.38 3.18 -3.53
CA ALA A 76 5.04 2.90 -3.04
C ALA A 76 4.95 2.97 -1.50
N GLU A 77 3.72 3.05 -0.99
CA GLU A 77 3.45 2.96 0.44
C GLU A 77 3.95 1.62 1.01
N ALA A 78 4.56 1.62 2.20
CA ALA A 78 5.27 0.45 2.70
C ALA A 78 4.36 -0.78 2.90
N MET A 79 3.07 -0.57 3.18
CA MET A 79 2.08 -1.65 3.23
C MET A 79 1.93 -2.39 1.89
N THR A 80 2.24 -1.75 0.76
CA THR A 80 2.29 -2.40 -0.55
C THR A 80 3.38 -3.47 -0.59
N VAL A 81 4.56 -3.18 -0.03
CA VAL A 81 5.68 -4.13 0.03
C VAL A 81 5.31 -5.36 0.85
N VAL A 82 4.68 -5.16 2.02
CA VAL A 82 4.20 -6.26 2.87
C VAL A 82 3.19 -7.13 2.14
N ASN A 83 2.19 -6.52 1.52
CA ASN A 83 1.15 -7.24 0.78
C ASN A 83 1.74 -8.02 -0.41
N LEU A 84 2.66 -7.42 -1.16
CA LEU A 84 3.34 -8.09 -2.27
C LEU A 84 4.17 -9.28 -1.78
N PHE A 85 4.93 -9.10 -0.71
CA PHE A 85 5.70 -10.19 -0.11
C PHE A 85 4.80 -11.34 0.35
N ASP A 86 3.70 -11.06 1.05
CA ASP A 86 2.80 -12.11 1.53
C ASP A 86 2.05 -12.81 0.39
N HIS A 87 1.67 -12.10 -0.67
CA HIS A 87 1.10 -12.72 -1.87
C HIS A 87 2.12 -13.58 -2.61
N PHE A 88 3.36 -13.10 -2.73
CA PHE A 88 4.45 -13.82 -3.36
C PHE A 88 4.79 -15.10 -2.59
N ARG A 89 4.90 -15.02 -1.25
CA ARG A 89 5.09 -16.20 -0.39
C ARG A 89 4.02 -17.26 -0.62
N ARG A 90 2.73 -16.87 -0.63
CA ARG A 90 1.62 -17.82 -0.85
C ARG A 90 1.70 -18.49 -2.22
N LEU A 91 2.11 -17.75 -3.25
CA LEU A 91 2.36 -18.31 -4.57
C LEU A 91 3.47 -19.36 -4.51
N LEU A 92 4.63 -19.01 -3.93
CA LEU A 92 5.78 -19.90 -3.80
C LEU A 92 5.45 -21.16 -3.02
N GLU A 93 4.74 -21.03 -1.90
CA GLU A 93 4.27 -22.17 -1.09
C GLU A 93 3.40 -23.11 -1.91
N SER A 94 2.45 -22.57 -2.69
CA SER A 94 1.58 -23.39 -3.53
C SER A 94 2.32 -24.08 -4.66
N ILE A 95 3.25 -23.39 -5.34
CA ILE A 95 4.03 -23.99 -6.42
C ILE A 95 4.96 -25.06 -5.84
N SER A 96 5.68 -24.74 -4.77
CA SER A 96 6.63 -25.66 -4.10
C SER A 96 5.92 -26.93 -3.64
N ALA A 97 4.74 -26.80 -3.04
CA ALA A 97 3.94 -27.95 -2.62
C ALA A 97 3.50 -28.82 -3.80
N ALA A 98 3.13 -28.22 -4.94
CA ALA A 98 2.70 -28.96 -6.12
C ALA A 98 3.86 -29.70 -6.83
N GLN A 99 5.06 -29.13 -6.84
CA GLN A 99 6.23 -29.73 -7.52
C GLN A 99 7.15 -30.53 -6.58
N GLY A 100 6.91 -30.50 -5.27
CA GLY A 100 7.71 -31.21 -4.26
C GLY A 100 9.14 -30.69 -4.08
N ARG A 101 9.45 -29.48 -4.55
CA ARG A 101 10.77 -28.85 -4.43
C ARG A 101 10.69 -27.33 -4.37
N PRO A 102 11.69 -26.65 -3.77
CA PRO A 102 11.76 -25.19 -3.77
C PRO A 102 11.72 -24.60 -5.18
N VAL A 103 11.04 -23.46 -5.32
CA VAL A 103 10.92 -22.73 -6.58
C VAL A 103 12.22 -21.98 -6.89
N SER A 104 12.80 -22.22 -8.06
CA SER A 104 13.97 -21.49 -8.56
C SER A 104 13.61 -20.39 -9.55
N ILE A 105 12.47 -20.51 -10.24
CA ILE A 105 12.02 -19.55 -11.24
C ILE A 105 10.49 -19.52 -11.33
N ILE A 106 9.93 -18.34 -11.54
CA ILE A 106 8.50 -18.14 -11.81
C ILE A 106 8.26 -18.21 -13.31
N ASP A 107 7.54 -19.25 -13.75
CA ASP A 107 7.20 -19.50 -15.15
C ASP A 107 5.68 -19.61 -15.37
N ALA A 108 5.24 -19.56 -16.63
CA ALA A 108 3.83 -19.56 -17.00
C ALA A 108 3.04 -20.81 -16.55
N PRO A 109 3.54 -22.07 -16.70
CA PRO A 109 2.75 -23.23 -16.32
C PRO A 109 2.43 -23.29 -14.81
N PRO A 110 3.41 -23.11 -13.88
CA PRO A 110 3.09 -23.04 -12.45
C PRO A 110 2.15 -21.89 -12.07
N LEU A 111 2.26 -20.73 -12.73
CA LEU A 111 1.34 -19.61 -12.53
C LEU A 111 -0.09 -19.94 -12.99
N ALA A 112 -0.25 -20.66 -14.10
CA ALA A 112 -1.54 -21.09 -14.60
C ALA A 112 -2.20 -22.08 -13.63
N SER A 113 -1.44 -23.06 -13.13
CA SER A 113 -1.91 -24.00 -12.10
C SER A 113 -2.31 -23.30 -10.81
N PHE A 114 -1.48 -22.36 -10.33
CA PHE A 114 -1.81 -21.57 -9.14
C PHE A 114 -3.09 -20.75 -9.35
N ARG A 115 -3.25 -20.12 -10.51
CA ARG A 115 -4.49 -19.39 -10.81
C ARG A 115 -5.71 -20.30 -10.75
N ALA A 116 -5.61 -21.50 -11.31
CA ALA A 116 -6.70 -22.48 -11.29
C ALA A 116 -7.10 -22.92 -9.87
N SER A 117 -6.17 -22.86 -8.90
CA SER A 117 -6.48 -23.13 -7.50
C SER A 117 -7.09 -21.94 -6.74
N LEU A 118 -7.16 -20.74 -7.34
CA LEU A 118 -7.73 -19.55 -6.69
C LEU A 118 -9.25 -19.49 -6.83
N THR A 119 -9.90 -18.97 -5.79
CA THR A 119 -11.31 -18.62 -5.82
C THR A 119 -11.52 -17.19 -6.34
N LYS A 120 -12.78 -16.81 -6.62
CA LYS A 120 -13.12 -15.44 -7.05
C LYS A 120 -12.71 -14.38 -6.00
N GLU A 121 -12.65 -14.76 -4.73
CA GLU A 121 -12.32 -13.93 -3.58
C GLU A 121 -10.80 -13.79 -3.38
N THR A 122 -10.01 -14.62 -4.06
CA THR A 122 -8.55 -14.68 -3.90
C THR A 122 -7.78 -14.42 -5.19
N GLU A 123 -8.43 -14.47 -6.36
CA GLU A 123 -7.83 -14.19 -7.68
C GLU A 123 -7.16 -12.80 -7.75
N TRP A 124 -7.71 -11.81 -7.03
CA TRP A 124 -7.13 -10.46 -6.98
C TRP A 124 -5.71 -10.39 -6.40
N LYS A 125 -5.31 -11.37 -5.59
CA LYS A 125 -3.95 -11.47 -5.04
C LYS A 125 -2.93 -11.75 -6.16
N LEU A 126 -3.30 -12.58 -7.12
CA LEU A 126 -2.51 -12.78 -8.34
C LEU A 126 -2.50 -11.52 -9.22
N GLY A 127 -3.61 -10.76 -9.21
CA GLY A 127 -3.68 -9.44 -9.84
C GLY A 127 -2.62 -8.47 -9.31
N ALA A 128 -2.42 -8.42 -7.99
CA ALA A 128 -1.37 -7.60 -7.37
C ALA A 128 0.03 -8.04 -7.80
N LEU A 129 0.27 -9.36 -7.89
CA LEU A 129 1.56 -9.91 -8.35
C LEU A 129 1.84 -9.66 -9.84
N SER A 130 0.82 -9.41 -10.67
CA SER A 130 1.01 -9.12 -12.10
C SER A 130 1.89 -7.89 -12.33
N ALA A 131 1.65 -6.80 -11.60
CA ALA A 131 2.48 -5.60 -11.67
C ALA A 131 3.89 -5.85 -11.12
N PHE A 132 3.98 -6.62 -10.03
CA PHE A 132 5.26 -6.98 -9.41
C PHE A 132 6.16 -7.78 -10.35
N PHE A 133 5.63 -8.81 -11.02
CA PHE A 133 6.39 -9.62 -11.97
C PHE A 133 6.75 -8.88 -13.25
N LYS A 134 5.86 -7.99 -13.75
CA LYS A 134 6.21 -7.07 -14.84
C LYS A 134 7.38 -6.17 -14.45
N LYS A 135 7.38 -5.67 -13.22
CA LYS A 135 8.48 -4.83 -12.73
C LYS A 135 9.76 -5.62 -12.56
N TRP A 136 9.70 -6.84 -12.01
CA TRP A 136 10.84 -7.73 -11.85
C TRP A 136 11.50 -8.03 -13.20
N GLU A 137 10.72 -8.45 -14.20
CA GLU A 137 11.24 -8.72 -15.55
C GLU A 137 11.84 -7.45 -16.20
N GLY A 138 11.19 -6.30 -16.04
CA GLY A 138 11.70 -5.02 -16.53
C GLY A 138 12.97 -4.51 -15.84
N LEU A 139 13.33 -5.05 -14.66
CA LEU A 139 14.62 -4.78 -14.01
C LEU A 139 15.75 -5.66 -14.56
N GLY A 140 15.46 -6.65 -15.41
CA GLY A 140 16.45 -7.57 -15.96
C GLY A 140 17.05 -8.55 -14.95
N VAL A 141 16.41 -8.70 -13.78
CA VAL A 141 16.86 -9.60 -12.71
C VAL A 141 16.28 -11.00 -12.96
N LEU A 142 17.11 -12.03 -12.86
CA LEU A 142 16.69 -13.43 -12.97
C LEU A 142 15.62 -13.77 -11.91
N GLY A 143 14.69 -14.67 -12.23
CA GLY A 143 13.67 -15.15 -11.28
C GLY A 143 12.25 -15.17 -11.82
N VAL A 144 11.96 -14.40 -12.88
CA VAL A 144 10.67 -14.43 -13.59
C VAL A 144 10.92 -14.55 -15.09
N THR A 145 10.26 -15.50 -15.76
CA THR A 145 10.38 -15.66 -17.21
C THR A 145 9.55 -14.62 -17.97
N LYS A 146 9.96 -14.32 -19.20
CA LYS A 146 9.14 -13.52 -20.13
C LYS A 146 7.78 -14.19 -20.40
N SER A 147 7.75 -15.52 -20.46
CA SER A 147 6.54 -16.31 -20.64
C SER A 147 5.54 -16.11 -19.49
N ALA A 148 6.01 -16.08 -18.24
CA ALA A 148 5.18 -15.78 -17.07
C ALA A 148 4.52 -14.40 -17.18
N VAL A 149 5.30 -13.38 -17.55
CA VAL A 149 4.78 -12.01 -17.74
C VAL A 149 3.80 -11.94 -18.90
N HIS A 150 4.08 -12.63 -20.01
CA HIS A 150 3.18 -12.70 -21.16
C HIS A 150 1.85 -13.38 -20.81
N PHE A 151 1.89 -14.50 -20.09
CA PHE A 151 0.70 -15.17 -19.57
C PHE A 151 -0.15 -14.24 -18.70
N LEU A 152 0.47 -13.50 -17.77
CA LEU A 152 -0.25 -12.55 -16.92
C LEU A 152 -0.82 -11.33 -17.68
N LYS A 153 -0.30 -11.03 -18.87
CA LYS A 153 -0.85 -10.01 -19.77
C LYS A 153 -2.00 -10.53 -20.62
N SER A 154 -2.02 -11.83 -20.96
CA SER A 154 -3.06 -12.42 -21.80
C SER A 154 -4.35 -12.75 -21.05
N ILE A 155 -4.32 -12.76 -19.71
CA ILE A 155 -5.47 -13.09 -18.87
C ILE A 155 -6.08 -11.85 -18.19
N ARG A 156 -7.41 -11.87 -18.00
CA ARG A 156 -8.13 -10.89 -17.18
C ARG A 156 -8.32 -11.44 -15.77
N LEU A 157 -7.64 -10.82 -14.80
CA LEU A 157 -7.74 -11.16 -13.37
C LEU A 157 -8.82 -10.29 -12.71
N LYS A 158 -9.64 -10.89 -11.84
CA LYS A 158 -10.66 -10.13 -11.09
C LYS A 158 -10.02 -9.27 -10.01
N GLY A 159 -10.53 -8.06 -9.85
CA GLY A 159 -10.14 -7.17 -8.77
C GLY A 159 -10.75 -7.59 -7.43
N ASN A 160 -10.18 -7.08 -6.33
CA ASN A 160 -10.75 -7.27 -5.01
C ASN A 160 -12.15 -6.63 -4.94
N ARG A 161 -13.16 -7.36 -4.45
CA ARG A 161 -14.49 -6.80 -4.23
C ARG A 161 -14.42 -5.78 -3.11
N LYS A 162 -14.67 -4.52 -3.43
CA LYS A 162 -14.68 -3.40 -2.47
C LYS A 162 -16.06 -2.76 -2.46
N GLY A 163 -16.44 -2.20 -1.31
CA GLY A 163 -17.65 -1.39 -1.19
C GLY A 163 -18.96 -2.16 -1.10
N THR A 164 -18.96 -3.50 -1.00
CA THR A 164 -20.20 -4.27 -0.84
C THR A 164 -20.99 -3.82 0.38
N ALA A 165 -20.35 -3.71 1.55
CA ALA A 165 -21.01 -3.25 2.77
C ALA A 165 -21.64 -1.85 2.64
N VAL A 166 -21.01 -0.97 1.85
CA VAL A 166 -21.54 0.37 1.58
C VAL A 166 -22.74 0.30 0.63
N LEU A 167 -22.62 -0.47 -0.46
CA LEU A 167 -23.69 -0.61 -1.46
C LEU A 167 -24.94 -1.30 -0.90
N THR A 168 -24.78 -2.18 0.09
CA THR A 168 -25.89 -2.93 0.69
C THR A 168 -26.39 -2.34 2.00
N MET A 169 -25.87 -1.17 2.43
CA MET A 169 -26.15 -0.59 3.75
C MET A 169 -26.06 -1.64 4.87
N ASP A 170 -24.95 -2.40 4.86
CA ASP A 170 -24.72 -3.44 5.86
C ASP A 170 -24.75 -2.82 7.27
N PRO A 171 -25.59 -3.32 8.20
CA PRO A 171 -25.79 -2.67 9.50
C PRO A 171 -24.56 -2.76 10.43
N LEU A 172 -23.56 -3.59 10.12
CA LEU A 172 -22.37 -3.76 10.94
C LEU A 172 -21.11 -3.16 10.32
N LYS A 173 -20.99 -3.18 8.99
CA LYS A 173 -19.79 -2.80 8.25
C LYS A 173 -20.03 -1.68 7.24
N GLY A 174 -21.29 -1.29 7.04
CA GLY A 174 -21.71 -0.19 6.18
C GLY A 174 -21.57 1.17 6.87
N PRO A 175 -21.98 2.25 6.20
CA PRO A 175 -21.99 3.58 6.79
C PRO A 175 -23.08 3.70 7.87
N LEU A 176 -22.89 4.64 8.80
CA LEU A 176 -23.95 5.03 9.73
C LEU A 176 -25.17 5.54 8.95
N THR A 177 -26.35 5.09 9.35
CA THR A 177 -27.62 5.70 8.94
C THR A 177 -27.75 7.10 9.53
N GLU A 178 -28.71 7.90 9.03
CA GLU A 178 -28.94 9.26 9.55
C GLU A 178 -29.29 9.27 11.04
N ILE A 179 -30.08 8.28 11.48
CA ILE A 179 -30.48 8.12 12.88
C ILE A 179 -29.26 7.75 13.73
N GLU A 180 -28.44 6.77 13.30
CA GLU A 180 -27.23 6.39 14.02
C GLU A 180 -26.21 7.52 14.07
N ARG A 181 -26.06 8.29 12.98
CA ARG A 181 -25.18 9.46 12.94
C ARG A 181 -25.64 10.53 13.94
N SER A 182 -26.93 10.84 13.98
CA SER A 182 -27.51 11.81 14.91
C SER A 182 -27.36 11.33 16.36
N ALA A 183 -27.65 10.06 16.64
CA ALA A 183 -27.45 9.46 17.95
C ALA A 183 -25.97 9.50 18.38
N THR A 184 -25.04 9.25 17.46
CA THR A 184 -23.60 9.34 17.71
C THR A 184 -23.18 10.76 18.08
N GLN A 185 -23.71 11.78 17.38
CA GLN A 185 -23.44 13.19 17.70
C GLN A 185 -23.95 13.57 19.10
N VAL A 186 -25.17 13.16 19.45
CA VAL A 186 -25.73 13.40 20.78
C VAL A 186 -24.87 12.75 21.86
N ALA A 187 -24.55 11.45 21.71
CA ALA A 187 -23.72 10.73 22.67
C ALA A 187 -22.32 11.34 22.83
N LEU A 188 -21.73 11.81 21.72
CA LEU A 188 -20.43 12.48 21.74
C LEU A 188 -20.48 13.80 22.51
N ASN A 189 -21.53 14.60 22.32
CA ASN A 189 -21.74 15.86 23.05
C ASN A 189 -21.97 15.62 24.55
N ASP A 190 -22.80 14.64 24.89
CA ASP A 190 -23.08 14.28 26.29
C ASP A 190 -21.82 13.78 27.00
N ALA A 191 -21.01 12.95 26.35
CA ALA A 191 -19.73 12.48 26.87
C ALA A 191 -18.75 13.64 27.13
N PHE A 192 -18.67 14.60 26.20
CA PHE A 192 -17.81 15.77 26.37
C PHE A 192 -18.31 16.68 27.51
N ALA A 193 -19.62 16.93 27.59
CA ALA A 193 -20.23 17.70 28.67
C ALA A 193 -20.01 17.05 30.04
N ALA A 194 -20.07 15.71 30.11
CA ALA A 194 -19.76 14.92 31.30
C ALA A 194 -18.26 14.79 31.58
N ARG A 195 -17.39 15.35 30.74
CA ARG A 195 -15.91 15.28 30.83
C ARG A 195 -15.36 13.85 30.85
N THR A 196 -16.06 12.91 30.21
CA THR A 196 -15.60 11.52 30.09
C THR A 196 -14.67 11.30 28.90
N ILE A 197 -14.58 12.28 28.00
CA ILE A 197 -13.64 12.33 26.88
C ILE A 197 -12.90 13.66 26.87
N ALA A 198 -11.67 13.64 26.35
CA ALA A 198 -10.84 14.83 26.22
C ALA A 198 -11.25 15.67 24.99
N LEU A 199 -10.84 16.95 24.99
CA LEU A 199 -11.19 17.90 23.92
C LEU A 199 -10.65 17.48 22.56
N ASP A 200 -9.43 16.95 22.51
CA ASP A 200 -8.78 16.44 21.31
C ASP A 200 -9.54 15.25 20.71
N ASP A 201 -9.96 14.28 21.52
CA ASP A 201 -10.80 13.15 21.08
C ASP A 201 -12.17 13.64 20.57
N TYR A 202 -12.79 14.57 21.28
CA TYR A 202 -14.07 15.18 20.89
C TYR A 202 -13.98 15.87 19.53
N LEU A 203 -12.96 16.71 19.32
CA LEU A 203 -12.74 17.43 18.07
C LEU A 203 -12.43 16.45 16.91
N LEU A 204 -11.60 15.43 17.15
CA LEU A 204 -11.28 14.44 16.13
C LEU A 204 -12.52 13.65 15.71
N ALA A 205 -13.36 13.24 16.65
CA ALA A 205 -14.61 12.55 16.36
C ALA A 205 -15.56 13.41 15.51
N TRP A 206 -15.70 14.71 15.84
CA TRP A 206 -16.46 15.66 15.04
C TRP A 206 -15.91 15.80 13.61
N LEU A 207 -14.58 15.94 13.46
CA LEU A 207 -13.95 16.02 12.15
C LEU A 207 -14.19 14.76 11.30
N CYS A 208 -14.18 13.58 11.93
CA CYS A 208 -14.53 12.31 11.28
C CYS A 208 -15.99 12.29 10.81
N LEU A 209 -16.93 12.68 11.67
CA LEU A 209 -18.37 12.70 11.37
C LEU A 209 -18.72 13.72 10.26
N LEU A 210 -18.07 14.88 10.24
CA LEU A 210 -18.37 15.95 9.28
C LEU A 210 -17.71 15.73 7.93
N LEU A 211 -16.44 15.31 7.91
CA LEU A 211 -15.64 15.36 6.69
C LEU A 211 -15.40 13.98 6.05
N GLY A 212 -15.54 12.88 6.81
CA GLY A 212 -15.34 11.52 6.32
C GLY A 212 -13.99 11.30 5.62
N GLN A 213 -12.93 11.99 6.05
CA GLN A 213 -11.61 11.92 5.42
C GLN A 213 -10.86 10.67 5.89
N ARG A 214 -9.75 10.34 5.21
CA ARG A 214 -8.89 9.23 5.63
C ARG A 214 -8.13 9.58 6.90
N ASN A 215 -7.90 8.61 7.77
CA ASN A 215 -7.14 8.77 9.02
C ASN A 215 -5.80 9.50 8.83
N ILE A 216 -5.06 9.17 7.77
CA ILE A 216 -3.78 9.83 7.46
C ILE A 216 -3.94 11.32 7.14
N GLN A 217 -5.08 11.77 6.60
CA GLN A 217 -5.34 13.19 6.34
C GLN A 217 -5.51 13.96 7.66
N TYR A 218 -6.19 13.37 8.65
CA TYR A 218 -6.30 13.95 10.00
C TYR A 218 -4.95 13.98 10.71
N ALA A 219 -4.21 12.88 10.67
CA ALA A 219 -2.86 12.80 11.25
C ALA A 219 -1.86 13.78 10.63
N MET A 220 -2.13 14.27 9.43
CA MET A 220 -1.28 15.23 8.72
C MET A 220 -1.69 16.69 8.94
N LEU A 221 -2.80 16.98 9.63
CA LEU A 221 -3.24 18.34 9.90
C LEU A 221 -2.22 19.12 10.74
N LYS A 222 -2.12 20.42 10.46
CA LYS A 222 -1.31 21.39 11.21
C LYS A 222 -2.17 22.59 11.56
N VAL A 223 -1.76 23.36 12.57
CA VAL A 223 -2.47 24.58 13.00
C VAL A 223 -2.69 25.55 11.83
N GLY A 224 -1.69 25.71 10.95
CA GLY A 224 -1.79 26.59 9.76
C GLY A 224 -2.72 26.10 8.63
N ASP A 225 -3.39 24.98 8.84
CA ASP A 225 -4.43 24.47 7.93
C ASP A 225 -5.81 25.06 8.25
N VAL A 226 -6.00 25.62 9.46
CA VAL A 226 -7.17 26.44 9.80
C VAL A 226 -6.96 27.84 9.27
N ARG A 227 -7.91 28.36 8.49
CA ARG A 227 -7.88 29.70 7.91
C ARG A 227 -9.11 30.47 8.29
N GLU A 228 -8.90 31.71 8.66
CA GLU A 228 -9.95 32.70 8.80
C GLU A 228 -10.20 33.36 7.45
N ILE A 229 -11.46 33.45 7.03
CA ILE A 229 -11.92 34.12 5.82
C ILE A 229 -12.94 35.17 6.22
N THR A 230 -12.70 36.42 5.85
CA THR A 230 -13.68 37.49 6.00
C THR A 230 -14.59 37.48 4.77
N LYS A 231 -15.89 37.28 4.99
CA LYS A 231 -16.91 37.36 3.95
C LYS A 231 -17.15 38.82 3.54
N ALA A 232 -17.76 39.01 2.37
CA ALA A 232 -18.06 40.34 1.82
C ALA A 232 -19.03 41.15 2.72
N ASP A 233 -19.82 40.48 3.55
CA ASP A 233 -20.73 41.08 4.54
C ASP A 233 -20.05 41.40 5.88
N GLY A 234 -18.74 41.17 6.00
CA GLY A 234 -17.96 41.38 7.22
C GLY A 234 -18.01 40.22 8.21
N ALA A 235 -18.72 39.13 7.91
CA ALA A 235 -18.74 37.95 8.77
C ALA A 235 -17.43 37.16 8.69
N THR A 236 -16.96 36.64 9.81
CA THR A 236 -15.81 35.74 9.87
C THR A 236 -16.24 34.28 9.68
N GLU A 237 -15.59 33.58 8.76
CA GLU A 237 -15.73 32.13 8.54
C GLU A 237 -14.40 31.43 8.74
N TYR A 238 -14.43 30.22 9.30
CA TYR A 238 -13.24 29.39 9.47
C TYR A 238 -13.29 28.21 8.51
N VAL A 239 -12.22 28.02 7.74
CA VAL A 239 -12.06 26.92 6.79
C VAL A 239 -10.92 26.03 7.26
N LEU A 240 -11.18 24.72 7.34
CA LEU A 240 -10.15 23.71 7.57
C LEU A 240 -9.70 23.12 6.24
N ARG A 241 -8.44 23.39 5.87
CA ARG A 241 -7.85 22.85 4.65
C ARG A 241 -7.31 21.44 4.89
N VAL A 242 -7.91 20.44 4.26
CA VAL A 242 -7.51 19.04 4.44
C VAL A 242 -6.51 18.59 3.37
N PRO A 243 -5.31 18.09 3.72
CA PRO A 243 -4.31 17.63 2.76
C PRO A 243 -4.80 16.48 1.85
N ARG A 244 -4.32 16.42 0.60
CA ARG A 244 -4.59 15.32 -0.34
C ARG A 244 -3.46 14.29 -0.36
N VAL A 245 -3.75 13.07 0.07
CA VAL A 245 -2.73 11.99 0.23
C VAL A 245 -2.52 11.07 -0.99
N LYS A 246 -3.40 11.09 -1.99
CA LYS A 246 -3.31 10.20 -3.17
C LYS A 246 -2.54 10.78 -4.36
N GLN A 247 -1.65 11.75 -4.13
CA GLN A 247 -0.93 12.42 -5.21
C GLN A 247 0.53 12.00 -5.25
N GLY A 248 0.77 10.81 -5.79
CA GLY A 248 2.09 10.35 -6.24
C GLY A 248 3.15 10.19 -5.14
N ARG A 249 3.80 11.29 -4.75
CA ARG A 249 5.00 11.33 -3.91
C ARG A 249 4.68 11.68 -2.46
N ALA A 250 5.48 11.19 -1.51
CA ALA A 250 5.25 11.47 -0.09
C ALA A 250 5.39 12.96 0.24
N GLU A 251 6.34 13.64 -0.41
CA GLU A 251 6.60 15.07 -0.27
C GLU A 251 5.40 15.91 -0.77
N ALA A 252 4.68 15.43 -1.78
CA ALA A 252 3.55 16.12 -2.39
C ALA A 252 2.24 16.04 -1.59
N ARG A 253 2.18 15.22 -0.53
CA ARG A 253 0.95 14.97 0.25
C ARG A 253 0.41 16.21 0.99
N ARG A 254 1.19 17.30 1.09
CA ARG A 254 0.78 18.63 1.61
C ARG A 254 0.91 19.76 0.59
N GLU A 255 1.09 19.46 -0.69
CA GLU A 255 1.13 20.48 -1.75
C GLU A 255 -0.28 20.87 -2.21
N GLN A 256 -1.27 20.00 -2.00
CA GLN A 256 -2.65 20.23 -2.41
C GLN A 256 -3.63 19.95 -1.28
N PHE A 257 -4.63 20.82 -1.15
CA PHE A 257 -5.65 20.75 -0.11
C PHE A 257 -7.05 20.62 -0.72
N LYS A 258 -8.00 20.13 0.08
CA LYS A 258 -9.42 20.39 -0.12
C LYS A 258 -9.81 21.53 0.81
N GLU A 259 -10.54 22.48 0.26
CA GLU A 259 -11.19 23.57 0.99
C GLU A 259 -12.67 23.20 1.19
#